data_AF-A0A0D2UY49-F1
#
_entry.id   AF-A0A0D2UY49-F1
#
_cell.length_a   1.000
_cell.length_b   1.000
_cell.length_c   1.000
_cell.angle_alpha   90.00
_cell.angle_beta   90.00
_cell.angle_gamma   90.00
#
_symmetry.space_group_name_H-M   'P 1'
#
loop_
_entity.id
_entity.type
_entity.pdbx_description
1 polymer ?
#
loop_
_entity_poly.entity_id
_entity_poly.type
_entity_poly.pdbx_seq_one_letter_code
_entity_poly.pdbx_strand_id
1 'polypeptide(L)'
;MKITEINHFNHHHKLKLSYSGTPYQCDGCKELGFGSCYQCNNEKCDFHLHENCGVAKPIATHSFFKNINFKYEKKGKQGKTCKACGKDVQGFMYKSKETYLHPSCLELPSTLNGDFNGRSLRLNLKVKASTKCLICQNKEISKGKLKGWAYISSCGKHCYHVGCVNNLNFENWKMGYFNQSQSGGVTNGLVFINEENRGSSSGRKENERPLMRYALNLIVQAVLGAVVSSWIS
;
A
#
# COMPACT_ATOMS: atom_id res chain seq x y z
N MET A 1 3.21 -8.75 -22.38
CA MET A 1 4.66 -8.60 -22.17
C MET A 1 4.89 -7.50 -21.14
N LYS A 2 5.75 -7.70 -20.13
CA LYS A 2 6.12 -6.63 -19.19
C LYS A 2 7.19 -5.74 -19.83
N ILE A 3 7.08 -4.42 -19.65
CA ILE A 3 8.07 -3.46 -20.15
C ILE A 3 9.26 -3.48 -19.21
N THR A 4 10.43 -3.92 -19.69
CA THR A 4 11.62 -4.13 -18.85
C THR A 4 12.56 -2.94 -18.76
N GLU A 5 12.45 -1.98 -19.69
CA GLU A 5 13.25 -0.76 -19.71
C GLU A 5 12.41 0.42 -20.21
N ILE A 6 12.57 1.59 -19.59
CA ILE A 6 11.85 2.82 -19.95
C ILE A 6 12.77 4.05 -19.96
N ASN A 7 12.48 4.99 -20.87
CA ASN A 7 12.89 6.38 -20.73
C ASN A 7 11.77 7.13 -20.05
N HIS A 8 12.03 7.71 -18.88
CA HIS A 8 10.98 8.35 -18.08
C HIS A 8 11.13 9.87 -18.10
N PHE A 9 10.04 10.62 -18.30
CA PHE A 9 10.08 12.09 -18.47
C PHE A 9 10.69 12.85 -17.27
N ASN A 10 10.74 12.23 -16.09
CA ASN A 10 11.26 12.83 -14.85
C ASN A 10 12.69 12.39 -14.52
N HIS A 11 13.37 11.68 -15.43
CA HIS A 11 14.74 11.22 -15.20
C HIS A 11 15.49 11.05 -16.52
N HIS A 12 16.79 11.40 -16.54
CA HIS A 12 17.56 11.41 -17.78
C HIS A 12 18.15 10.04 -18.15
N HIS A 13 18.44 9.19 -17.17
CA HIS A 13 18.93 7.84 -17.43
C HIS A 13 17.78 6.88 -17.72
N LYS A 14 18.11 5.78 -18.40
CA LYS A 14 17.20 4.66 -18.60
C LYS A 14 16.91 3.99 -17.27
N LEU A 15 15.64 3.69 -17.03
CA LEU A 15 15.23 2.91 -15.87
C LEU A 15 14.94 1.48 -16.30
N LYS A 16 15.47 0.51 -15.56
CA LYS A 16 15.22 -0.91 -15.77
C LYS A 16 14.30 -1.45 -14.69
N LEU A 17 13.44 -2.38 -15.09
CA LEU A 17 12.63 -3.14 -14.14
C LEU A 17 13.58 -3.98 -13.28
N SER A 18 13.49 -3.79 -11.97
CA SER A 18 14.32 -4.39 -10.94
C SER A 18 13.43 -4.87 -9.80
N TYR A 19 14.02 -5.59 -8.84
CA TYR A 19 13.35 -6.01 -7.62
C TYR A 19 14.12 -5.50 -6.41
N SER A 20 13.48 -4.69 -5.57
CA SER A 20 14.05 -4.24 -4.32
C SER A 20 13.62 -5.16 -3.17
N GLY A 21 14.62 -5.79 -2.52
CA GLY A 21 14.42 -6.61 -1.33
C GLY A 21 14.20 -5.79 -0.04
N THR A 22 14.35 -4.47 -0.12
CA THR A 22 14.11 -3.54 1.00
C THR A 22 13.15 -2.43 0.56
N PRO A 23 12.44 -1.79 1.50
CA PRO A 23 11.59 -0.65 1.15
C PRO A 23 12.42 0.51 0.57
N TYR A 24 11.89 1.12 -0.47
CA TYR A 24 12.46 2.30 -1.12
C TYR A 24 11.43 3.43 -1.14
N GLN A 25 11.90 4.67 -1.29
CA GLN A 25 11.02 5.80 -1.55
C GLN A 25 10.94 6.05 -3.06
N CYS A 26 9.73 6.10 -3.62
CA CYS A 26 9.55 6.42 -5.02
C CYS A 26 9.83 7.90 -5.29
N ASP A 27 10.74 8.20 -6.20
CA ASP A 27 11.12 9.57 -6.57
C ASP A 27 10.01 10.34 -7.28
N GLY A 28 9.03 9.64 -7.82
CA GLY A 28 7.88 10.21 -8.50
C GLY A 28 6.80 10.67 -7.54
N CYS A 29 6.14 9.73 -6.86
CA CYS A 29 5.00 10.01 -5.99
C CYS A 29 5.36 10.30 -4.53
N LYS A 30 6.62 10.05 -4.13
CA LYS A 30 7.16 10.20 -2.77
C LYS A 30 6.59 9.23 -1.73
N GLU A 31 5.83 8.23 -2.15
CA GLU A 31 5.37 7.15 -1.28
C GLU A 31 6.39 6.00 -1.24
N LEU A 32 6.30 5.18 -0.19
CA LEU A 32 7.11 3.97 -0.06
C LEU A 32 6.69 2.89 -1.04
N GLY A 33 7.66 2.13 -1.53
CA GLY A 33 7.48 0.95 -2.36
C GLY A 33 8.28 -0.23 -1.82
N PHE A 34 7.91 -1.43 -2.26
CA PHE A 34 8.63 -2.66 -1.97
C PHE A 34 8.50 -3.64 -3.15
N GLY A 35 9.53 -4.44 -3.38
CA GLY A 35 9.56 -5.41 -4.46
C GLY A 35 9.82 -4.77 -5.82
N SER A 36 9.01 -5.14 -6.82
CA SER A 36 9.22 -4.76 -8.22
C SER A 36 9.12 -3.24 -8.43
N CYS A 37 10.10 -2.68 -9.14
CA CYS A 37 10.25 -1.24 -9.35
C CYS A 37 11.07 -0.91 -10.61
N TYR A 38 10.99 0.32 -11.09
CA TYR A 38 11.92 0.84 -12.09
C TYR A 38 13.09 1.54 -11.39
N GLN A 39 14.30 1.03 -11.56
CA GLN A 39 15.52 1.55 -10.98
C GLN A 39 16.44 2.08 -12.08
N CYS A 40 17.11 3.19 -11.79
CA CYS A 40 18.12 3.74 -12.69
C CYS A 40 19.27 2.75 -12.92
N ASN A 41 19.70 2.61 -14.18
CA ASN A 41 20.78 1.72 -14.55
C ASN A 41 22.19 2.27 -14.28
N ASN A 42 22.30 3.51 -13.79
CA ASN A 42 23.57 4.16 -13.46
C ASN A 42 23.87 3.93 -11.97
N GLU A 43 24.99 3.26 -11.67
CA GLU A 43 25.41 2.87 -10.31
C GLU A 43 25.53 4.03 -9.32
N LYS A 44 25.77 5.26 -9.81
CA LYS A 44 25.87 6.47 -8.97
C LYS A 44 24.54 7.20 -8.81
N CYS A 45 23.43 6.61 -9.23
CA CYS A 45 22.12 7.25 -9.28
C CYS A 45 21.05 6.38 -8.60
N ASP A 46 20.67 6.78 -7.39
CA ASP A 46 19.71 6.05 -6.55
C ASP A 46 18.23 6.36 -6.90
N PHE A 47 17.91 6.49 -8.20
CA PHE A 47 16.57 6.89 -8.64
C PHE A 47 15.64 5.68 -8.80
N HIS A 48 14.50 5.73 -8.13
CA HIS A 48 13.52 4.65 -8.04
C HIS A 48 12.10 5.11 -8.33
N LEU A 49 11.36 4.36 -9.13
CA LEU A 49 9.92 4.53 -9.33
C LEU A 49 9.17 3.24 -9.06
N HIS A 50 7.98 3.34 -8.45
CA HIS A 50 7.01 2.25 -8.54
C HIS A 50 6.73 1.93 -10.01
N GLU A 51 6.41 0.68 -10.33
CA GLU A 51 5.97 0.30 -11.68
C GLU A 51 4.87 1.24 -12.20
N ASN A 52 3.83 1.47 -11.38
CA ASN A 52 2.70 2.33 -11.72
C ASN A 52 3.05 3.82 -11.86
N CYS A 53 4.21 4.26 -11.33
CA CYS A 53 4.73 5.60 -11.54
C CYS A 53 5.58 5.69 -12.81
N GLY A 54 6.31 4.63 -13.16
CA GLY A 54 7.15 4.56 -14.35
C GLY A 54 6.37 4.38 -15.65
N VAL A 55 5.26 3.64 -15.62
CA VAL A 55 4.40 3.38 -16.79
C VAL A 55 2.97 3.90 -16.58
N ALA A 56 2.85 5.05 -15.91
CA ALA A 56 1.55 5.66 -15.62
C ALA A 56 0.76 5.97 -16.90
N LYS A 57 -0.54 5.63 -16.89
CA LYS A 57 -1.45 6.01 -17.97
C LYS A 57 -1.83 7.49 -17.84
N PRO A 58 -1.89 8.27 -18.93
CA PRO A 58 -2.31 9.68 -18.85
C PRO A 58 -3.71 9.86 -18.25
N ILE A 59 -4.59 8.87 -18.46
CA ILE A 59 -5.95 8.82 -17.94
C ILE A 59 -6.19 7.45 -17.32
N ALA A 60 -6.80 7.44 -16.14
CA ALA A 60 -7.21 6.21 -15.47
C ALA A 60 -8.58 6.35 -14.80
N THR A 61 -9.20 5.22 -14.49
CA THR A 61 -10.51 5.15 -13.82
C THR A 61 -10.40 4.24 -12.61
N HIS A 62 -11.37 4.32 -11.69
CA HIS A 62 -11.44 3.42 -10.55
C HIS A 62 -12.89 3.08 -10.23
N SER A 63 -13.16 1.84 -9.85
CA SER A 63 -14.51 1.29 -9.66
C SER A 63 -15.37 2.05 -8.64
N PHE A 64 -14.74 2.73 -7.68
CA PHE A 64 -15.41 3.58 -6.70
C PHE A 64 -15.91 4.92 -7.25
N PHE A 65 -15.48 5.31 -8.45
CA PHE A 65 -15.89 6.55 -9.11
C PHE A 65 -16.49 6.25 -10.48
N LYS A 66 -17.79 5.97 -10.49
CA LYS A 66 -18.53 5.72 -11.74
C LYS A 66 -18.43 6.92 -12.67
N ASN A 67 -18.01 6.68 -13.91
CA ASN A 67 -17.91 7.67 -14.98
C ASN A 67 -16.97 8.86 -14.68
N ILE A 68 -15.96 8.67 -13.82
CA ILE A 68 -14.94 9.69 -13.53
C ILE A 68 -13.59 9.23 -14.06
N ASN A 69 -13.02 10.07 -14.92
CA ASN A 69 -11.64 9.95 -15.39
C ASN A 69 -10.72 10.77 -14.50
N PHE A 70 -9.60 10.17 -14.10
CA PHE A 70 -8.50 10.84 -13.42
C PHE A 70 -7.38 11.09 -14.41
N LYS A 71 -6.86 12.32 -14.43
CA LYS A 71 -5.69 12.70 -15.22
C LYS A 71 -4.43 12.54 -14.38
N TYR A 72 -3.39 11.98 -14.97
CA TYR A 72 -2.09 11.88 -14.35
C TYR A 72 -1.38 13.23 -14.36
N GLU A 73 -0.88 13.68 -13.21
CA GLU A 73 -0.16 14.93 -13.04
C GLU A 73 1.16 14.68 -12.28
N LYS A 74 2.23 15.36 -12.72
CA LYS A 74 3.60 15.19 -12.18
C LYS A 74 3.91 15.94 -10.89
N LYS A 75 3.05 16.88 -10.49
CA LYS A 75 3.28 17.71 -9.29
C LYS A 75 2.07 17.65 -8.40
N GLY A 76 2.28 17.17 -7.17
CA GLY A 76 1.31 17.29 -6.11
C GLY A 76 1.04 18.76 -5.79
N LYS A 77 -0.17 19.06 -5.32
CA LYS A 77 -0.48 20.36 -4.72
C LYS A 77 -0.36 20.22 -3.20
N GLN A 78 0.43 21.09 -2.58
CA GLN A 78 0.53 21.14 -1.11
C GLN A 78 -0.87 21.29 -0.49
N GLY A 79 -1.09 20.60 0.64
CA GLY A 79 -2.36 20.60 1.35
C GLY A 79 -3.48 19.77 0.72
N LYS A 80 -3.21 19.00 -0.35
CA LYS A 80 -4.19 18.06 -0.92
C LYS A 80 -3.92 16.64 -0.43
N THR A 81 -4.96 16.01 0.10
CA THR A 81 -4.90 14.64 0.64
C THR A 81 -5.48 13.64 -0.34
N CYS A 82 -4.87 12.46 -0.40
CA CYS A 82 -5.35 11.32 -1.16
C CYS A 82 -6.69 10.83 -0.61
N LYS A 83 -7.70 10.68 -1.49
CA LYS A 83 -9.05 10.24 -1.08
C LYS A 83 -9.06 8.79 -0.56
N ALA A 84 -8.13 7.97 -1.00
CA ALA A 84 -8.02 6.57 -0.62
C ALA A 84 -7.36 6.40 0.76
N CYS A 85 -6.17 6.94 0.97
CA CYS A 85 -5.40 6.70 2.20
C CYS A 85 -5.45 7.87 3.20
N GLY A 86 -5.88 9.06 2.79
CA GLY A 86 -5.93 10.25 3.64
C GLY A 86 -4.57 10.94 3.86
N LYS A 87 -3.47 10.40 3.34
CA LYS A 87 -2.13 11.04 3.38
C LYS A 87 -2.00 12.16 2.33
N ASP A 88 -1.04 13.04 2.53
CA ASP A 88 -0.71 14.11 1.60
C ASP A 88 -0.22 13.57 0.25
N VAL A 89 -0.58 14.29 -0.82
CA VAL A 89 -0.12 14.00 -2.18
C VAL A 89 1.05 14.90 -2.51
N GLN A 90 2.27 14.36 -2.40
CA GLN A 90 3.52 15.13 -2.46
C GLN A 90 4.17 15.16 -3.85
N GLY A 91 3.84 14.21 -4.73
CA GLY A 91 4.47 14.05 -6.04
C GLY A 91 3.47 13.68 -7.13
N PHE A 92 3.84 12.72 -7.98
CA PHE A 92 2.97 12.16 -9.02
C PHE A 92 1.63 11.72 -8.47
N MET A 93 0.56 12.06 -9.19
CA MET A 93 -0.80 11.84 -8.73
C MET A 93 -1.80 11.66 -9.86
N TYR A 94 -2.94 11.10 -9.52
CA TYR A 94 -4.14 11.11 -10.35
C TYR A 94 -5.14 12.10 -9.78
N LYS A 95 -5.65 12.99 -10.62
CA LYS A 95 -6.56 14.06 -10.22
C LYS A 95 -7.83 14.06 -11.07
N SER A 96 -8.97 14.25 -10.41
CA SER A 96 -10.23 14.58 -11.06
C SER A 96 -11.00 15.59 -10.21
N LYS A 97 -11.29 16.77 -10.77
CA LYS A 97 -11.87 17.92 -10.03
C LYS A 97 -11.05 18.18 -8.75
N GLU A 98 -11.69 18.11 -7.58
CA GLU A 98 -11.08 18.24 -6.24
C GLU A 98 -10.74 16.89 -5.58
N THR A 99 -10.67 15.81 -6.35
CA THR A 99 -10.28 14.47 -5.87
C THR A 99 -8.88 14.13 -6.34
N TYR A 100 -8.05 13.69 -5.39
CA TYR A 100 -6.64 13.36 -5.60
C TYR A 100 -6.38 11.93 -5.12
N LEU A 101 -5.56 11.19 -5.85
CA LEU A 101 -5.16 9.83 -5.53
C LEU A 101 -3.67 9.65 -5.83
N HIS A 102 -2.96 8.95 -4.95
CA HIS A 102 -1.64 8.42 -5.28
C HIS A 102 -1.78 7.36 -6.39
N PRO A 103 -0.78 7.21 -7.28
CA PRO A 103 -0.78 6.15 -8.28
C PRO A 103 -0.91 4.74 -7.67
N SER A 104 -0.23 4.48 -6.56
CA SER A 104 -0.32 3.20 -5.83
C SER A 104 -1.72 2.98 -5.23
N CYS A 105 -2.34 4.03 -4.69
CA CYS A 105 -3.69 3.95 -4.14
C CYS A 105 -4.76 3.68 -5.22
N LEU A 106 -4.61 4.25 -6.41
CA LEU A 106 -5.53 4.04 -7.52
C LEU A 106 -5.54 2.57 -7.99
N GLU A 107 -4.37 1.93 -7.98
CA GLU A 107 -4.19 0.56 -8.49
C GLU A 107 -4.35 -0.51 -7.40
N LEU A 108 -4.87 -0.15 -6.22
CA LEU A 108 -5.09 -1.11 -5.13
C LEU A 108 -6.03 -2.24 -5.59
N PRO A 109 -5.66 -3.52 -5.37
CA PRO A 109 -6.53 -4.63 -5.71
C PRO A 109 -7.87 -4.55 -4.98
N SER A 110 -8.97 -4.72 -5.73
CA SER A 110 -10.33 -4.71 -5.16
C SER A 110 -10.58 -5.88 -4.20
N THR A 111 -9.84 -6.97 -4.35
CA THR A 111 -9.89 -8.14 -3.48
C THR A 111 -8.48 -8.68 -3.28
N LEU A 112 -8.17 -9.05 -2.03
CA LEU A 112 -6.99 -9.83 -1.67
C LEU A 112 -7.47 -11.18 -1.16
N ASN A 113 -6.89 -12.25 -1.68
CA ASN A 113 -7.15 -13.62 -1.23
C ASN A 113 -5.86 -14.17 -0.60
N GLY A 114 -6.01 -14.93 0.46
CA GLY A 114 -4.94 -15.72 1.05
C GLY A 114 -5.49 -16.99 1.65
N ASP A 115 -4.60 -17.93 1.97
CA ASP A 115 -4.94 -19.12 2.73
C ASP A 115 -4.18 -19.08 4.05
N PHE A 116 -4.90 -19.28 5.16
CA PHE A 116 -4.31 -19.35 6.48
C PHE A 116 -4.76 -20.66 7.15
N ASN A 117 -3.84 -21.62 7.23
CA ASN A 117 -4.07 -22.95 7.80
C ASN A 117 -5.26 -23.69 7.13
N GLY A 118 -5.34 -23.66 5.79
CA GLY A 118 -6.41 -24.31 5.02
C GLY A 118 -7.75 -23.55 5.07
N ARG A 119 -7.75 -22.32 5.59
CA ARG A 119 -8.93 -21.45 5.60
C ARG A 119 -8.70 -20.28 4.66
N SER A 120 -9.57 -20.16 3.66
CA SER A 120 -9.58 -19.03 2.76
C SER A 120 -9.90 -17.73 3.50
N LEU A 121 -8.98 -16.77 3.41
CA LEU A 121 -9.14 -15.39 3.85
C LEU A 121 -9.36 -14.51 2.62
N ARG A 122 -10.51 -13.84 2.57
CA ARG A 122 -10.82 -12.85 1.54
C ARG A 122 -11.03 -11.47 2.16
N LEU A 123 -10.24 -10.50 1.72
CA LEU A 123 -10.32 -9.08 2.08
C LEU A 123 -10.80 -8.29 0.87
N ASN A 124 -11.83 -7.48 1.03
CA ASN A 124 -12.39 -6.66 -0.04
C ASN A 124 -12.12 -5.18 0.25
N LEU A 125 -11.62 -4.47 -0.75
CA LEU A 125 -11.45 -3.03 -0.68
C LEU A 125 -12.83 -2.36 -0.70
N LYS A 126 -13.04 -1.39 0.18
CA LYS A 126 -14.29 -0.61 0.29
C LYS A 126 -13.97 0.87 0.45
N VAL A 127 -14.91 1.71 0.00
CA VAL A 127 -14.80 3.18 0.05
C VAL A 127 -14.66 3.75 1.46
N LYS A 128 -15.09 3.00 2.49
CA LYS A 128 -14.99 3.35 3.91
C LYS A 128 -15.00 2.09 4.77
N ALA A 129 -14.49 2.20 5.99
CA ALA A 129 -14.60 1.15 7.00
C ALA A 129 -16.06 0.88 7.39
N SER A 130 -16.41 -0.39 7.64
CA SER A 130 -17.72 -0.81 8.19
C SER A 130 -17.70 -0.88 9.71
N THR A 131 -16.56 -1.30 10.27
CA THR A 131 -16.31 -1.45 11.72
C THR A 131 -15.11 -0.59 12.13
N LYS A 132 -14.74 -0.62 13.41
CA LYS A 132 -13.52 0.07 13.88
C LYS A 132 -12.30 -0.59 13.25
N CYS A 133 -11.36 0.23 12.78
CA CYS A 133 -10.09 -0.27 12.26
C CYS A 133 -9.29 -0.96 13.38
N LEU A 134 -8.74 -2.14 13.09
CA LEU A 134 -7.96 -2.91 14.07
C LEU A 134 -6.60 -2.26 14.43
N ILE A 135 -6.13 -1.29 13.65
CA ILE A 135 -4.92 -0.51 13.91
C ILE A 135 -5.26 0.66 14.85
N CYS A 136 -6.03 1.64 14.35
CA CYS A 136 -6.29 2.89 15.07
C CYS A 136 -7.51 2.86 16.02
N GLN A 137 -8.28 1.77 16.05
CA GLN A 137 -9.51 1.60 16.85
C GLN A 137 -10.64 2.61 16.56
N ASN A 138 -10.56 3.31 15.43
CA ASN A 138 -11.56 4.30 14.99
C ASN A 138 -12.24 3.85 13.69
N LYS A 139 -13.46 4.33 13.43
CA LYS A 139 -14.14 4.10 12.15
C LYS A 139 -13.61 4.99 11.02
N GLU A 140 -13.00 6.11 11.36
CA GLU A 140 -12.48 7.10 10.42
C GLU A 140 -10.96 7.23 10.59
N ILE A 141 -10.26 7.63 9.53
CA ILE A 141 -8.79 7.73 9.53
C ILE A 141 -8.33 8.90 10.40
N SER A 142 -9.08 10.00 10.38
CA SER A 142 -8.88 11.16 11.24
C SER A 142 -10.20 11.54 11.91
N LYS A 143 -10.14 11.89 13.21
CA LYS A 143 -11.28 12.23 14.07
C LYS A 143 -12.33 13.09 13.32
N GLY A 144 -13.38 12.48 12.78
CA GLY A 144 -14.52 13.17 12.18
C GLY A 144 -14.42 13.61 10.72
N LYS A 145 -13.27 13.51 10.02
CA LYS A 145 -13.07 14.24 8.75
C LYS A 145 -12.76 13.41 7.50
N LEU A 146 -12.03 12.30 7.60
CA LEU A 146 -11.62 11.51 6.43
C LEU A 146 -12.05 10.03 6.53
N LYS A 147 -13.00 9.67 5.66
CA LYS A 147 -13.59 8.32 5.55
C LYS A 147 -12.82 7.41 4.58
N GLY A 148 -11.50 7.57 4.44
CA GLY A 148 -10.71 6.88 3.41
C GLY A 148 -10.92 5.36 3.35
N TRP A 149 -10.40 4.75 2.29
CA TRP A 149 -10.67 3.36 1.94
C TRP A 149 -10.17 2.38 3.00
N ALA A 150 -10.80 1.22 3.02
CA ALA A 150 -10.45 0.15 3.94
C ALA A 150 -10.54 -1.22 3.28
N TYR A 151 -9.66 -2.12 3.67
CA TYR A 151 -9.81 -3.56 3.42
C TYR A 151 -10.64 -4.18 4.54
N ILE A 152 -11.66 -4.95 4.14
CA ILE A 152 -12.62 -5.57 5.05
C ILE A 152 -12.76 -7.05 4.72
N SER A 153 -12.60 -7.92 5.72
CA SER A 153 -12.80 -9.36 5.53
C SER A 153 -14.24 -9.69 5.18
N SER A 154 -14.47 -10.78 4.44
CA SER A 154 -15.83 -11.24 4.12
C SER A 154 -16.73 -11.45 5.35
N CYS A 155 -16.15 -11.83 6.50
CA CYS A 155 -16.89 -11.95 7.76
C CYS A 155 -17.13 -10.61 8.50
N GLY A 156 -16.65 -9.49 7.97
CA GLY A 156 -16.80 -8.14 8.54
C GLY A 156 -15.97 -7.84 9.80
N LYS A 157 -15.33 -8.85 10.40
CA LYS A 157 -14.59 -8.71 11.68
C LYS A 157 -13.22 -8.04 11.54
N HIS A 158 -12.56 -8.16 10.39
CA HIS A 158 -11.25 -7.57 10.16
C HIS A 158 -11.37 -6.35 9.26
N CYS A 159 -11.04 -5.18 9.80
CA CYS A 159 -11.14 -3.92 9.09
C CYS A 159 -9.84 -3.12 9.27
N TYR A 160 -9.24 -2.70 8.16
CA TYR A 160 -7.99 -1.96 8.13
C TYR A 160 -8.10 -0.80 7.16
N HIS A 161 -7.91 0.43 7.64
CA HIS A 161 -7.80 1.58 6.75
C HIS A 161 -6.52 1.48 5.92
N VAL A 162 -6.60 1.78 4.63
CA VAL A 162 -5.42 1.88 3.75
C VAL A 162 -4.42 2.89 4.32
N GLY A 163 -4.92 4.02 4.84
CA GLY A 163 -4.09 5.04 5.49
C GLY A 163 -3.33 4.54 6.71
N CYS A 164 -3.98 3.80 7.60
CA CYS A 164 -3.34 3.25 8.80
C CYS A 164 -2.24 2.24 8.45
N VAL A 165 -2.48 1.39 7.44
CA VAL A 165 -1.46 0.44 6.97
C VAL A 165 -0.27 1.18 6.36
N ASN A 166 -0.53 2.21 5.55
CA ASN A 166 0.52 3.07 4.99
C ASN A 166 1.38 3.74 6.08
N ASN A 167 0.76 4.23 7.15
CA ASN A 167 1.50 4.87 8.25
C ASN A 167 2.38 3.86 9.00
N LEU A 168 1.86 2.66 9.29
CA LEU A 168 2.65 1.60 9.91
C LEU A 168 3.89 1.25 9.09
N ASN A 169 3.76 1.16 7.76
CA ASN A 169 4.91 0.89 6.89
C ASN A 169 5.98 1.98 7.00
N PHE A 170 5.55 3.24 7.06
CA PHE A 170 6.45 4.38 7.17
C PHE A 170 7.16 4.45 8.53
N GLU A 171 6.44 4.18 9.62
CA GLU A 171 7.01 4.12 10.97
C GLU A 171 8.03 2.98 11.09
N ASN A 172 7.68 1.78 10.60
CA ASN A 172 8.58 0.63 10.59
C ASN A 172 9.86 0.89 9.78
N TRP A 173 9.76 1.66 8.69
CA TRP A 173 10.90 2.03 7.86
C TRP A 173 11.82 3.02 8.57
N LYS A 174 11.26 4.06 9.17
CA LYS A 174 12.04 5.02 9.98
C LYS A 174 12.78 4.37 11.14
N MET A 175 12.20 3.34 11.75
CA MET A 175 12.79 2.63 12.87
C MET A 175 13.81 1.54 12.45
N GLY A 176 14.05 1.35 11.14
CA GLY A 176 15.06 0.41 10.64
C GLY A 176 14.67 -1.08 10.76
N TYR A 177 13.42 -1.40 11.10
CA TYR A 177 12.96 -2.78 11.32
C TYR A 177 12.95 -3.65 10.07
N PHE A 178 13.08 -3.07 8.88
CA PHE A 178 13.21 -3.83 7.63
C PHE A 178 14.63 -4.37 7.38
N ASN A 179 15.63 -3.95 8.16
CA ASN A 179 17.04 -4.36 7.95
C ASN A 179 17.48 -5.57 8.80
N GLN A 180 16.62 -6.11 9.69
CA GLN A 180 17.01 -7.15 10.66
C GLN A 180 16.70 -8.60 10.23
N SER A 181 16.11 -8.85 9.05
CA SER A 181 15.62 -10.19 8.67
C SER A 181 16.54 -11.00 7.75
N GLN A 182 17.86 -10.80 7.76
CA GLN A 182 18.78 -11.57 6.90
C GLN A 182 19.39 -12.83 7.53
N SER A 183 18.93 -13.29 8.70
CA SER A 183 19.40 -14.56 9.27
C SER A 183 18.26 -15.54 9.50
N GLY A 184 18.03 -16.41 8.51
CA GLY A 184 17.30 -17.68 8.68
C GLY A 184 15.85 -17.69 8.21
N GLY A 185 15.61 -18.34 7.05
CA GLY A 185 14.30 -18.85 6.64
C GLY A 185 13.32 -17.79 6.12
N VAL A 186 12.85 -17.98 4.89
CA VAL A 186 11.83 -17.16 4.22
C VAL A 186 10.59 -17.01 5.12
N THR A 187 10.50 -15.90 5.85
CA THR A 187 9.27 -15.47 6.51
C THR A 187 8.90 -14.08 5.98
N ASN A 188 7.95 -14.10 5.05
CA ASN A 188 7.21 -12.96 4.52
C ASN A 188 6.48 -12.22 5.65
N GLY A 189 7.16 -11.41 6.46
CA GLY A 189 6.57 -10.72 7.60
C GLY A 189 6.97 -9.25 7.65
N LEU A 190 6.40 -8.42 6.78
CA LEU A 190 6.69 -6.97 6.70
C LEU A 190 6.10 -6.15 7.87
N VAL A 191 5.50 -6.81 8.88
CA VAL A 191 4.83 -6.12 9.99
C VAL A 191 5.14 -6.75 11.34
N PHE A 192 5.73 -5.96 12.23
CA PHE A 192 5.69 -6.15 13.67
C PHE A 192 4.51 -5.35 14.22
N ILE A 193 3.62 -5.99 14.98
CA ILE A 193 2.62 -5.28 15.78
C ILE A 193 3.24 -5.16 17.17
N ASN A 194 3.65 -3.96 17.59
CA ASN A 194 4.17 -3.74 18.95
C ASN A 194 3.10 -4.11 19.99
N GLU A 195 3.49 -4.95 20.96
CA GLU A 195 2.60 -5.49 22.00
C GLU A 195 2.31 -4.49 23.14
N GLU A 196 2.97 -3.33 23.15
CA GLU A 196 2.93 -2.38 24.26
C GLU A 196 1.87 -1.28 24.07
N ASN A 197 0.59 -1.63 24.25
CA ASN A 197 -0.47 -0.77 24.80
C ASN A 197 -1.88 -1.26 24.44
N ARG A 198 -2.26 -2.45 24.88
CA ARG A 198 -3.69 -2.81 24.99
C ARG A 198 -3.96 -3.39 26.35
N GLY A 199 -4.49 -2.53 27.21
CA GLY A 199 -4.98 -2.88 28.54
C GLY A 199 -5.86 -4.13 28.53
N SER A 200 -5.67 -4.90 29.59
CA SER A 200 -6.35 -6.14 29.92
C SER A 200 -7.83 -6.12 29.58
N SER A 201 -8.23 -6.91 28.58
CA SER A 201 -9.60 -7.37 28.45
C SER A 201 -9.61 -8.81 27.93
N SER A 202 -9.94 -9.70 28.86
CA SER A 202 -10.58 -11.01 28.73
C SER A 202 -10.73 -11.60 27.32
N GLY A 203 -10.10 -12.76 27.09
CA GLY A 203 -10.67 -13.83 26.27
C GLY A 203 -10.43 -13.82 24.75
N ARG A 204 -9.33 -13.26 24.22
CA ARG A 204 -8.98 -13.44 22.79
C ARG A 204 -8.37 -14.83 22.54
N LYS A 205 -9.09 -15.68 21.80
CA LYS A 205 -8.64 -17.03 21.38
C LYS A 205 -7.28 -16.96 20.69
N GLU A 206 -6.34 -17.82 21.07
CA GLU A 206 -4.94 -17.86 20.61
C GLU A 206 -4.78 -17.83 19.07
N ASN A 207 -5.74 -18.39 18.32
CA ASN A 207 -5.70 -18.45 16.85
C ASN A 207 -6.11 -17.17 16.10
N GLU A 208 -6.67 -16.15 16.78
CA GLU A 208 -7.06 -14.90 16.08
C GLU A 208 -5.86 -13.97 15.82
N ARG A 209 -4.84 -13.97 16.69
CA ARG A 209 -3.66 -13.11 16.53
C ARG A 209 -2.85 -13.43 15.27
N PRO A 210 -2.51 -14.70 14.97
CA PRO A 210 -1.78 -15.05 13.75
C PRO A 210 -2.55 -14.67 12.47
N LEU A 211 -3.86 -14.89 12.44
CA LEU A 211 -4.71 -14.55 11.30
C LEU A 211 -4.73 -13.03 11.05
N MET A 212 -4.85 -12.23 12.11
CA MET A 212 -4.79 -10.76 12.01
C MET A 212 -3.46 -10.29 11.43
N ARG A 213 -2.33 -10.90 11.84
CA ARG A 213 -1.01 -10.57 11.33
C ARG A 213 -0.86 -10.95 9.86
N TYR A 214 -1.37 -12.12 9.47
CA TYR A 214 -1.39 -12.57 8.08
C TYR A 214 -2.24 -11.65 7.19
N ALA A 215 -3.45 -11.29 7.63
CA ALA A 215 -4.33 -10.35 6.94
C ALA A 215 -3.65 -8.99 6.73
N LEU A 216 -3.00 -8.48 7.77
CA LEU A 216 -2.28 -7.20 7.71
C LEU A 216 -1.10 -7.26 6.73
N ASN A 217 -0.36 -8.36 6.71
CA ASN A 217 0.76 -8.56 5.79
C ASN A 217 0.31 -8.58 4.31
N LEU A 218 -0.81 -9.22 3.99
CA LEU A 218 -1.39 -9.17 2.64
C LEU A 218 -1.70 -7.74 2.20
N ILE A 219 -2.26 -6.94 3.11
CA ILE A 219 -2.59 -5.55 2.82
C ILE A 219 -1.32 -4.71 2.66
N VAL A 220 -0.30 -4.93 3.48
CA VAL A 220 1.00 -4.24 3.36
C VAL A 220 1.65 -4.50 2.02
N GLN A 221 1.68 -5.76 1.57
CA GLN A 221 2.18 -6.11 0.25
C GLN A 221 1.44 -5.37 -0.87
N ALA A 222 0.09 -5.38 -0.83
CA ALA A 222 -0.73 -4.67 -1.80
C ALA A 222 -0.49 -3.15 -1.80
N VAL A 223 -0.35 -2.55 -0.61
CA VAL A 223 -0.17 -1.10 -0.44
C VAL A 223 1.21 -0.62 -0.87
N LEU A 224 2.26 -1.42 -0.63
CA LEU A 224 3.63 -1.12 -1.07
C LEU A 224 3.88 -1.45 -2.54
N GLY A 225 2.88 -2.00 -3.25
CA GLY A 225 3.01 -2.38 -4.66
C GLY A 225 3.82 -3.66 -4.89
N ALA A 226 4.02 -4.48 -3.84
CA ALA A 226 4.57 -5.81 -4.02
C ALA A 226 3.57 -6.62 -4.85
N VAL A 227 4.04 -7.20 -5.96
CA VAL A 227 3.19 -8.00 -6.85
C VAL A 227 2.57 -9.13 -6.02
N VAL A 228 1.28 -9.03 -5.73
CA VAL A 228 0.48 -10.14 -5.22
C VAL A 228 0.18 -11.03 -6.43
N SER A 229 1.22 -11.60 -7.03
CA SER A 229 1.07 -12.58 -8.11
C SER A 229 0.46 -13.81 -7.47
N SER A 230 -0.85 -13.92 -7.63
CA SER A 230 -1.54 -15.18 -7.95
C SER A 230 -0.74 -16.43 -7.61
N TRP A 231 -0.80 -16.85 -6.35
CA TRP A 231 -0.65 -18.27 -6.00
C TRP A 231 -1.94 -18.96 -6.43
N ILE A 232 -2.10 -19.12 -7.74
CA ILE A 232 -3.01 -20.07 -8.37
C ILE A 232 -2.18 -20.71 -9.46
N SER A 233 -1.56 -21.82 -9.10
CA SER A 233 -1.26 -22.96 -9.97
C SER A 233 -1.41 -24.21 -9.12
#